data_AF-A0A1E5VU44-F1
#
_entry.id   AF-A0A1E5VU44-F1
#
_cell.length_a   1.000
_cell.length_b   1.000
_cell.length_c   1.000
_cell.angle_alpha   90.00
_cell.angle_beta   90.00
_cell.angle_gamma   90.00
#
_symmetry.space_group_name_H-M   'P 1'
#
loop_
_entity.id
_entity.type
_entity.pdbx_description
1 polymer ?
#
loop_
_entity_poly.entity_id
_entity_poly.type
_entity_poly.pdbx_seq_one_letter_code
_entity_poly.pdbx_strand_id
1 'polypeptide(L)' 'LTPKELNRLMTVVVNPRQFKVSDWFLNRKKDYKDGRPSRIVTNTLDTKLRDDLERLKIRDN' A
#
# COMPACT_ATOMS: atom_id res chain seq x y z
N LEU A 1 24.92 1.06 1.68
CA LEU A 1 23.85 1.60 0.81
C LEU A 1 24.26 2.98 0.34
N THR A 2 24.53 3.12 -0.96
CA THR A 2 24.79 4.42 -1.59
C THR A 2 23.46 5.17 -1.80
N PRO A 3 23.47 6.51 -1.94
CA PRO A 3 22.27 7.27 -2.29
C PRO A 3 21.58 6.76 -3.58
N LYS A 4 22.39 6.30 -4.54
CA LYS A 4 21.90 5.70 -5.79
C LYS A 4 21.13 4.40 -5.55
N GLU A 5 21.64 3.53 -4.69
CA GLU A 5 20.95 2.28 -4.32
C GLU A 5 19.67 2.56 -3.56
N LEU A 6 19.67 3.55 -2.65
CA LEU A 6 18.48 3.95 -1.91
C LEU A 6 17.38 4.48 -2.85
N ASN A 7 17.74 5.34 -3.80
CA ASN A 7 16.78 5.85 -4.79
C ASN A 7 16.19 4.73 -5.63
N ARG A 8 17.02 3.77 -6.06
CA ARG A 8 16.55 2.60 -6.82
C ARG A 8 15.56 1.77 -6.00
N LEU A 9 15.85 1.52 -4.72
CA LEU A 9 14.94 0.81 -3.82
C LEU A 9 13.61 1.56 -3.65
N MET A 10 13.66 2.87 -3.44
CA MET A 10 12.45 3.69 -3.33
C MET A 10 11.61 3.65 -4.61
N THR A 11 12.23 3.70 -5.80
CA THR A 11 11.49 3.57 -7.06
C THR A 11 10.75 2.24 -7.17
N VAL A 12 11.37 1.13 -6.76
CA VAL A 12 10.74 -0.20 -6.76
C VAL A 12 9.59 -0.26 -5.75
N VAL A 13 9.78 0.31 -4.57
CA VAL A 13 8.76 0.32 -3.51
C VAL A 13 7.52 1.11 -3.92
N VAL A 14 7.69 2.25 -4.59
CA VAL A 14 6.58 3.09 -5.05
C VAL A 14 5.87 2.50 -6.27
N ASN A 15 6.61 1.89 -7.20
CA ASN A 15 6.07 1.37 -8.46
C ASN A 15 6.29 -0.15 -8.67
N PRO A 16 5.88 -1.02 -7.74
CA PRO A 16 6.29 -2.43 -7.72
C PRO A 16 5.89 -3.20 -8.99
N ARG A 17 4.74 -2.88 -9.60
CA ARG A 17 4.27 -3.53 -10.84
C ARG A 17 5.18 -3.29 -12.04
N GLN A 18 5.80 -2.11 -12.12
CA GLN A 18 6.74 -1.79 -13.22
C GLN A 18 8.00 -2.67 -13.14
N PHE A 19 8.28 -3.23 -11.95
CA PHE A 19 9.39 -4.14 -11.69
C PHE A 19 8.95 -5.61 -11.58
N LYS A 20 7.81 -5.97 -12.18
CA LYS A 20 7.28 -7.35 -12.25
C LYS A 20 6.96 -7.97 -10.88
N VAL A 21 6.75 -7.15 -9.86
CA VAL A 21 6.24 -7.63 -8.57
C VAL A 21 4.77 -7.98 -8.73
N SER A 22 4.40 -9.22 -8.38
CA SER A 22 3.04 -9.71 -8.51
C SER A 22 2.09 -9.09 -7.46
N ASP A 23 0.81 -8.99 -7.82
CA ASP A 23 -0.23 -8.39 -6.99
C ASP A 23 -0.45 -9.10 -5.65
N TRP A 24 -0.20 -10.42 -5.59
CA TRP A 24 -0.33 -11.16 -4.32
C TRP A 24 0.69 -10.72 -3.26
N PHE A 25 1.77 -10.04 -3.66
CA PHE A 25 2.80 -9.51 -2.77
C PHE A 25 2.49 -8.08 -2.28
N LEU A 26 1.43 -7.44 -2.78
CA LEU A 26 1.01 -6.11 -2.38
C LEU A 26 0.28 -6.16 -1.02
N ASN A 27 0.49 -5.14 -0.19
CA ASN A 27 0.00 -5.11 1.20
C ASN A 27 -1.45 -4.62 1.34
N ARG A 28 -2.01 -3.93 0.33
CA ARG A 28 -3.43 -3.59 0.27
C ARG A 28 -4.07 -4.40 -0.85
N LYS A 29 -4.74 -5.49 -0.47
CA LYS A 29 -5.46 -6.36 -1.40
C LYS A 29 -6.93 -6.00 -1.38
N LYS A 30 -7.57 -5.94 -2.56
CA LYS A 30 -9.01 -5.70 -2.72
C LYS A 30 -9.49 -4.54 -1.85
N ASP A 31 -8.95 -3.33 -2.08
CA ASP A 31 -9.36 -2.15 -1.33
C ASP A 31 -10.89 -1.98 -1.35
N TYR A 32 -11.49 -1.63 -0.22
CA TYR A 32 -12.95 -1.58 -0.11
C TYR A 32 -13.60 -0.47 -0.96
N LYS A 33 -12.86 0.57 -1.36
CA LYS A 33 -13.37 1.68 -2.19
C LYS A 33 -13.33 1.34 -3.68
N ASP A 34 -12.19 0.82 -4.17
CA ASP A 34 -11.95 0.66 -5.61
C ASP A 34 -11.70 -0.80 -6.05
N GLY A 35 -11.58 -1.75 -5.13
CA GLY A 35 -11.35 -3.17 -5.38
C GLY A 35 -9.93 -3.51 -5.88
N ARG A 36 -9.04 -2.53 -6.06
CA ARG A 36 -7.74 -2.74 -6.70
C ARG A 36 -6.66 -3.12 -5.68
N PRO A 37 -5.72 -4.01 -6.03
CA PRO A 37 -4.54 -4.22 -5.20
C PRO A 37 -3.57 -3.05 -5.36
N SER A 38 -2.96 -2.62 -4.26
CA SER A 38 -2.00 -1.51 -4.22
C SER A 38 -0.91 -1.74 -3.16
N ARG A 39 0.26 -1.12 -3.37
CA ARG A 39 1.26 -0.98 -2.31
C ARG A 39 1.01 0.35 -1.60
N ILE A 40 0.83 0.28 -0.29
CA ILE A 40 0.68 1.45 0.58
C ILE A 40 1.95 1.61 1.42
N VAL A 41 2.47 2.83 1.51
CA VAL A 41 3.71 3.19 2.22
C VAL A 41 3.52 4.46 3.05
N THR A 42 4.40 4.65 4.05
CA THR A 42 4.51 5.86 4.88
C THR A 42 3.15 6.36 5.40
N ASN A 43 2.86 7.66 5.32
CA ASN A 43 1.69 8.31 5.89
C ASN A 43 0.36 7.79 5.29
N THR A 44 0.41 7.26 4.06
CA THR A 44 -0.77 6.67 3.42
C THR A 44 -1.18 5.37 4.15
N LEU A 45 -0.24 4.66 4.77
CA LEU A 45 -0.53 3.46 5.55
C LEU A 45 -1.39 3.81 6.77
N ASP A 46 -0.97 4.81 7.55
CA ASP A 46 -1.68 5.24 8.76
C ASP A 46 -3.08 5.77 8.43
N THR A 47 -3.19 6.51 7.32
CA THR A 47 -4.48 7.03 6.84
C THR A 47 -5.43 5.89 6.46
N LYS A 48 -4.95 4.90 5.70
CA LYS A 48 -5.75 3.73 5.28
C LYS A 48 -6.15 2.86 6.46
N LEU A 49 -5.26 2.70 7.45
CA LEU A 49 -5.58 1.96 8.67
C LEU A 49 -6.68 2.67 9.46
N ARG A 50 -6.60 4.00 9.62
CA ARG A 50 -7.65 4.77 10.29
C ARG A 50 -9.00 4.65 9.57
N ASP A 51 -9.03 4.84 8.25
CA ASP A 51 -10.25 4.69 7.44
C ASP A 51 -10.91 3.31 7.64
N ASP A 52 -10.10 2.24 7.67
CA ASP A 52 -10.62 0.89 7.87
C ASP A 52 -11.19 0.70 9.29
N LEU A 53 -10.53 1.23 10.32
CA LEU A 53 -10.98 1.16 11.70
C LEU A 53 -12.29 1.93 11.91
N GLU A 54 -12.41 3.13 11.36
CA GLU A 54 -13.67 3.91 11.43
C GLU A 54 -14.82 3.19 10.72
N ARG A 55 -14.54 2.54 9.59
CA ARG A 55 -15.54 1.72 8.90
C ARG A 55 -15.99 0.51 9.74
N LEU A 56 -15.08 -0.13 10.48
CA LEU A 56 -15.44 -1.26 11.35
C LEU A 56 -16.31 -0.80 12.53
N LYS A 57 -15.98 0.34 13.17
CA LYS A 57 -16.80 0.92 14.24
C LYS A 57 -18.25 1.17 13.81
N ILE A 58 -18.48 1.63 12.59
CA ILE A 58 -19.84 1.87 12.06
C ILE A 58 -20.60 0.55 11.88
N ARG A 59 -19.94 -0.56 11.56
CA ARG A 59 -20.58 -1.86 11.31
C ARG A 59 -20.93 -2.63 12.58
N ASP A 60 -20.25 -2.33 13.68
CA ASP A 60 -20.43 -3.01 14.96
C ASP A 60 -21.50 -2.33 15.85
N ASN A 61 -22.06 -1.19 15.42
CA ASN A 61 -23.21 -0.51 16.02
C ASN A 61 -24.51 -0.83 15.26
#